data_AF-A0A9D1VXN0-F1
#
_entry.id   AF-A0A9D1VXN0-F1
#
_cell.length_a   1.000
_cell.length_b   1.000
_cell.length_c   1.000
_cell.angle_alpha   90.00
_cell.angle_beta   90.00
_cell.angle_gamma   90.00
#
_symmetry.space_group_name_H-M   'P 1'
#
loop_
_entity.id
_entity.type
_entity.pdbx_description
1 polymer ?
#
loop_
_entity_poly.entity_id
_entity_poly.type
_entity_poly.pdbx_seq_one_letter_code
_entity_poly.pdbx_strand_id
1 'polypeptide(L)'
;MKKIKTRYKVLILLFLFSAIYIGKNVFDICSFSTEDQKCRADVAIVLGAETYNGEVSPVYRERINHGITLYEEGYVDRLIVTGGTADEAEESDASAAILCI
;
A
#
# COMPACT_ATOMS: atom_id res chain seq x y z
N MET A 1 -15.77 20.82 43.72
CA MET A 1 -16.22 21.32 42.39
C MET A 1 -15.08 21.69 41.42
N LYS A 2 -13.96 22.31 41.84
CA LYS A 2 -12.85 22.68 40.92
C LYS A 2 -12.19 21.49 40.20
N LYS A 3 -11.98 20.35 40.87
CA LYS A 3 -11.36 19.15 40.26
C LYS A 3 -12.15 18.58 39.07
N ILE A 4 -13.48 18.56 39.15
CA ILE A 4 -14.35 18.15 38.02
C ILE A 4 -14.15 19.08 36.83
N LYS A 5 -14.01 20.39 37.08
CA LYS A 5 -13.78 21.35 36.02
C LYS A 5 -12.44 21.20 35.32
N THR A 6 -11.40 20.79 36.05
CA THR A 6 -10.08 20.50 35.48
C THR A 6 -10.09 19.20 34.68
N ARG A 7 -10.80 18.15 35.15
CA ARG A 7 -10.86 16.85 34.46
C ARG A 7 -11.53 16.94 33.08
N TYR A 8 -12.65 17.66 32.94
CA TYR A 8 -13.29 17.80 31.62
C TYR A 8 -12.40 18.57 30.63
N LYS A 9 -11.65 19.59 31.10
CA LYS A 9 -10.72 20.34 30.23
C LYS A 9 -9.60 19.45 29.71
N VAL A 10 -9.04 18.59 30.57
CA VAL A 10 -8.01 17.62 30.17
C VAL A 10 -8.58 16.62 29.14
N LEU A 11 -9.80 16.12 29.35
CA LEU A 11 -10.44 15.22 28.39
C LEU A 11 -10.69 15.89 27.04
N ILE A 12 -11.15 17.15 27.03
CA ILE A 12 -11.34 17.93 25.80
C ILE A 12 -10.00 18.13 25.07
N LEU A 13 -8.93 18.46 25.80
CA LEU A 13 -7.60 18.62 25.23
C LEU A 13 -7.08 17.32 24.61
N LEU A 14 -7.24 16.18 25.29
CA LEU A 14 -6.86 14.87 24.76
C LEU A 14 -7.68 14.50 23.53
N PHE A 15 -8.98 14.77 23.54
CA PHE A 15 -9.85 14.54 22.39
C PHE A 15 -9.44 15.40 21.19
N LEU A 16 -9.21 16.70 21.40
CA LEU A 16 -8.74 17.62 20.36
C LEU A 16 -7.38 17.19 19.80
N PHE A 17 -6.45 16.78 20.65
CA PHE A 17 -5.15 16.28 20.23
C PHE A 17 -5.28 15.03 19.36
N SER A 18 -6.10 14.05 19.78
CA SER A 18 -6.39 12.85 19.00
C SER A 18 -7.05 13.18 17.65
N ALA A 19 -8.05 14.08 17.66
CA ALA A 19 -8.74 14.51 16.44
C ALA A 19 -7.79 15.22 15.45
N ILE A 20 -6.89 16.08 15.94
CA ILE A 20 -5.87 16.73 15.11
C ILE A 20 -4.89 15.70 14.54
N TYR A 21 -4.46 14.72 15.34
CA TYR A 21 -3.56 13.67 14.89
C TYR A 21 -4.19 12.80 13.79
N ILE A 22 -5.44 12.38 13.97
CA ILE A 22 -6.19 11.61 12.96
C ILE A 22 -6.38 12.48 11.70
N GLY A 23 -6.81 13.74 11.87
CA GLY A 23 -7.01 14.67 10.76
C GLY A 23 -5.74 14.88 9.95
N LYS A 24 -4.57 15.00 10.60
CA LYS A 24 -3.28 15.08 9.93
C LYS A 24 -2.97 13.81 9.14
N ASN A 25 -3.16 12.63 9.72
CA ASN A 25 -2.91 11.36 9.00
C ASN A 25 -3.81 11.23 7.76
N VAL A 26 -5.09 11.60 7.88
CA VAL A 26 -6.00 11.60 6.73
C VAL A 26 -5.52 12.57 5.65
N PHE A 27 -5.10 13.79 6.05
CA PHE A 27 -4.56 14.77 5.12
C PHE A 27 -3.30 14.25 4.41
N ASP A 28 -2.35 13.68 5.16
CA ASP A 28 -1.11 13.15 4.61
C ASP A 28 -1.39 11.99 3.62
N ILE A 29 -2.33 11.08 3.94
CA ILE A 29 -2.73 9.98 3.05
C ILE A 29 -3.38 10.50 1.77
N CYS A 30 -4.34 11.42 1.87
CA CYS A 30 -5.02 11.98 0.71
C CYS A 30 -4.06 12.78 -0.17
N SER A 31 -3.15 13.55 0.43
CA SER A 31 -2.15 14.31 -0.32
C SER A 31 -1.16 13.38 -1.02
N PHE A 32 -0.74 12.30 -0.38
CA PHE A 32 0.18 11.34 -1.00
C PHE A 32 -0.47 10.60 -2.18
N SER A 33 -1.79 10.36 -2.14
CA SER A 33 -2.51 9.67 -3.22
C SER A 33 -2.49 10.39 -4.56
N THR A 34 -2.22 11.71 -4.57
CA THR A 34 -2.17 12.52 -5.79
C THR A 34 -0.75 12.73 -6.33
N GLU A 35 0.28 12.31 -5.59
CA GLU A 35 1.67 12.46 -5.98
C GLU A 35 2.08 11.26 -6.85
N ASP A 36 2.31 11.52 -8.14
CA ASP A 36 2.82 10.51 -9.06
C ASP A 36 4.36 10.54 -9.09
N GLN A 37 5.00 9.47 -8.59
CA GLN A 37 6.45 9.35 -8.50
C GLN A 37 7.07 8.59 -9.69
N LYS A 38 6.34 8.43 -10.80
CA LYS A 38 6.87 7.80 -12.02
C LYS A 38 8.15 8.47 -12.50
N CYS A 39 9.18 7.65 -12.71
CA CYS A 39 10.44 8.07 -13.30
C CYS A 39 10.96 6.99 -14.27
N ARG A 40 11.88 7.36 -15.15
CA ARG A 40 12.57 6.39 -16.00
C ARG A 40 13.55 5.58 -15.15
N ALA A 41 13.53 4.26 -15.27
CA ALA A 41 14.43 3.36 -14.56
C ALA A 41 14.70 2.09 -15.38
N ASP A 42 15.76 1.35 -15.06
CA ASP A 42 16.08 0.11 -15.79
C ASP A 42 15.08 -1.02 -15.53
N VAL A 43 14.44 -1.02 -14.34
CA VAL A 43 13.59 -2.11 -13.86
C VAL A 43 12.52 -1.57 -12.90
N ALA A 44 11.28 -2.05 -13.00
CA ALA A 44 10.30 -1.94 -11.92
C ALA A 44 10.19 -3.27 -11.14
N ILE A 45 10.25 -3.18 -9.81
CA ILE A 45 10.08 -4.33 -8.92
C ILE A 45 8.66 -4.27 -8.35
N VAL A 46 7.82 -5.23 -8.72
CA VAL A 46 6.46 -5.40 -8.21
C VAL A 46 6.54 -6.27 -6.97
N LEU A 47 6.33 -5.65 -5.81
CA LEU A 47 6.33 -6.37 -4.54
C LEU A 47 5.10 -7.25 -4.40
N GLY A 48 5.35 -8.50 -4.03
CA GLY A 48 4.33 -9.49 -3.72
C GLY A 48 3.26 -8.98 -2.75
N ALA A 49 2.06 -9.54 -2.92
CA ALA A 49 0.99 -9.46 -1.95
C ALA A 49 0.41 -10.86 -1.77
N GLU A 50 -0.63 -10.96 -0.95
CA GLU A 50 -1.32 -12.22 -0.69
C GLU A 50 -1.82 -12.88 -1.99
N THR A 51 -1.69 -14.21 -2.06
CA THR A 51 -2.37 -15.07 -3.04
C THR A 51 -3.38 -15.97 -2.35
N TYR A 52 -4.41 -16.36 -3.09
CA TYR A 52 -5.43 -17.29 -2.62
C TYR A 52 -5.48 -18.48 -3.58
N ASN A 53 -5.10 -19.66 -3.11
CA ASN A 53 -5.14 -20.91 -3.89
C ASN A 53 -4.45 -20.78 -5.28
N GLY A 54 -3.31 -20.10 -5.35
CA GLY A 54 -2.57 -19.89 -6.60
C GLY A 54 -3.07 -18.72 -7.46
N GLU A 55 -4.15 -18.03 -7.08
CA GLU A 55 -4.58 -16.81 -7.73
C GLU A 55 -4.09 -15.56 -7.00
N VAL A 56 -3.62 -14.56 -7.75
CA VAL A 56 -3.24 -13.27 -7.19
C VAL A 56 -4.44 -12.54 -6.58
N SER A 57 -4.27 -12.00 -5.37
CA SER A 57 -5.30 -11.14 -4.77
C SER A 57 -5.60 -9.92 -5.66
N PRO A 58 -6.80 -9.32 -5.56
CA PRO A 58 -7.14 -8.12 -6.34
C PRO A 58 -6.13 -6.99 -6.17
N VAL A 59 -5.59 -6.82 -4.94
CA VAL A 59 -4.56 -5.81 -4.67
C VAL A 59 -3.27 -6.14 -5.40
N TYR A 60 -2.85 -7.41 -5.41
CA TYR A 60 -1.63 -7.80 -6.10
C TYR A 60 -1.77 -7.66 -7.62
N ARG A 61 -2.93 -8.05 -8.17
CA ARG A 61 -3.27 -7.88 -9.57
C ARG A 61 -3.13 -6.43 -10.03
N GLU A 62 -3.68 -5.48 -9.29
CA GLU A 62 -3.58 -4.06 -9.65
C GLU A 62 -2.13 -3.54 -9.56
N ARG A 63 -1.29 -4.07 -8.66
CA ARG A 63 0.14 -3.74 -8.63
C ARG A 63 0.87 -4.27 -9.88
N ILE A 64 0.55 -5.50 -10.31
CA ILE A 64 1.10 -6.09 -11.53
C ILE A 64 0.66 -5.27 -12.75
N ASN A 65 -0.63 -4.93 -12.87
CA ASN A 65 -1.16 -4.08 -13.93
C ASN A 65 -0.47 -2.71 -13.98
N HIS A 66 -0.17 -2.12 -12.83
CA HIS A 66 0.58 -0.87 -12.77
C HIS A 66 2.00 -1.05 -13.30
N GLY A 67 2.70 -2.12 -12.90
CA GLY A 67 4.01 -2.47 -13.45
C GLY A 67 3.99 -2.66 -14.97
N ILE A 68 2.99 -3.39 -15.50
CA ILE A 68 2.79 -3.58 -16.94
C ILE A 68 2.60 -2.23 -17.64
N THR A 69 1.75 -1.35 -17.10
CA THR A 69 1.57 0.02 -17.63
C THR A 69 2.90 0.76 -17.72
N LEU A 70 3.75 0.70 -16.68
CA LEU A 70 5.06 1.36 -16.69
C LEU A 70 6.00 0.79 -17.76
N TYR A 71 5.95 -0.51 -17.98
CA TYR A 71 6.72 -1.18 -19.04
C TYR A 71 6.22 -0.79 -20.44
N GLU A 72 4.91 -0.81 -20.66
CA GLU A 72 4.28 -0.47 -21.95
C GLU A 72 4.46 1.01 -22.31
N GLU A 73 4.41 1.92 -21.35
CA GLU A 73 4.71 3.34 -21.53
C GLU A 73 6.23 3.64 -21.63
N GLY A 74 7.06 2.59 -21.50
CA GLY A 74 8.51 2.62 -21.62
C GLY A 74 9.23 3.23 -20.42
N TYR A 75 8.55 3.50 -19.31
CA TYR A 75 9.21 4.01 -18.10
C TYR A 75 10.26 3.03 -17.56
N VAL A 76 10.08 1.74 -17.79
CA VAL A 76 11.04 0.70 -17.43
C VAL A 76 11.27 -0.31 -18.56
N ASP A 77 12.48 -0.86 -18.61
CA ASP A 77 12.84 -1.86 -19.63
C ASP A 77 12.52 -3.29 -19.20
N ARG A 78 12.29 -3.53 -17.90
CA ARG A 78 12.04 -4.87 -17.33
C ARG A 78 11.14 -4.81 -16.10
N LEU A 79 10.45 -5.92 -15.85
CA LEU A 79 9.67 -6.16 -14.64
C LEU A 79 10.26 -7.31 -13.83
N ILE A 80 10.33 -7.15 -12.52
CA ILE A 80 10.61 -8.21 -11.56
C ILE A 80 9.42 -8.31 -10.61
N VAL A 81 8.77 -9.47 -10.56
CA VAL A 81 7.75 -9.78 -9.56
C VAL A 81 8.39 -10.52 -8.38
N THR A 82 7.93 -10.25 -7.16
CA THR A 82 8.42 -10.91 -5.95
C THR A 82 7.28 -11.53 -5.17
N GLY A 83 7.57 -12.49 -4.29
CA GLY A 83 6.54 -13.25 -3.60
C GLY A 83 7.07 -14.47 -2.90
N GLY A 84 6.53 -14.79 -1.74
CA GLY A 84 6.93 -15.94 -0.93
C GLY A 84 6.08 -17.16 -1.23
N THR A 85 6.35 -18.26 -0.55
CA THR A 85 5.45 -19.42 -0.50
C THR A 85 4.89 -19.49 0.92
N ALA A 86 3.56 -19.47 1.06
CA ALA A 86 2.93 -19.74 2.35
C ALA A 86 3.01 -21.23 2.67
N ASP A 87 2.99 -21.61 3.96
CA ASP A 87 3.22 -23.01 4.40
C ASP A 87 2.28 -24.04 3.75
N GLU A 88 1.07 -23.63 3.35
CA GLU A 88 0.06 -24.49 2.70
C GLU A 88 -0.10 -24.21 1.19
N ALA A 89 0.70 -23.31 0.62
CA ALA A 89 0.60 -22.96 -0.80
C ALA A 89 1.47 -23.90 -1.65
N GLU A 90 0.91 -24.44 -2.73
CA GLU A 90 1.65 -25.25 -3.71
C GLU A 90 2.64 -24.41 -4.54
N GLU A 91 2.37 -23.11 -4.68
CA GLU A 91 3.10 -22.19 -5.54
C GLU A 91 3.42 -20.88 -4.80
N SER A 92 4.51 -20.21 -5.19
CA SER A 92 4.86 -18.90 -4.62
C SER A 92 4.02 -17.78 -5.21
N ASP A 93 3.82 -16.68 -4.47
CA ASP A 93 3.12 -15.50 -4.98
C ASP A 93 3.80 -14.93 -6.22
N ALA A 94 5.13 -15.06 -6.31
CA ALA A 94 5.90 -14.62 -7.47
C ALA A 94 5.57 -15.45 -8.71
N SER A 95 5.39 -16.76 -8.54
CA SER A 95 5.09 -17.66 -9.65
C SER A 95 3.64 -17.50 -10.12
N ALA A 96 2.70 -17.35 -9.18
CA ALA A 96 1.31 -16.97 -9.50
C ALA A 96 1.21 -15.63 -10.25
N ALA A 97 2.09 -14.67 -9.95
CA ALA A 97 2.12 -13.37 -10.64
C ALA A 97 2.57 -13.46 -12.10
N ILE A 98 3.42 -14.43 -12.45
CA ILE A 98 3.85 -14.64 -13.84
C ILE A 98 2.66 -14.99 -14.74
N LEU A 99 1.63 -15.67 -14.22
CA LEU A 99 0.41 -15.98 -14.97
C LEU A 99 -0.42 -14.74 -15.35
N CYS A 100 -0.12 -13.58 -14.76
CA CYS A 100 -0.83 -12.32 -15.03
C CYS A 100 -0.08 -11.38 -15.98
N ILE A 101 1.16 -11.70 -16.36
CA ILE A 101 1.99 -10.92 -17.29
C ILE A 101 1.95 -11.60 -18.67
#